data_AF-A0A7S1Q0D6-F1
#
_entry.id   AF-A0A7S1Q0D6-F1
#
_cell.length_a   1.000
_cell.length_b   1.000
_cell.length_c   1.000
_cell.angle_alpha   90.00
_cell.angle_beta   90.00
_cell.angle_gamma   90.00
#
_symmetry.space_group_name_H-M   'P 1'
#
loop_
_entity.id
_entity.type
_entity.pdbx_description
1 polymer ?
#
loop_
_entity_poly.entity_id
_entity_poly.type
_entity_poly.pdbx_seq_one_letter_code
_entity_poly.pdbx_strand_id
1 'polypeptide(L)'
;MGDSSSKAALAVQDSPSCSGLKSVVSAPLDAFLQPERFWELYEKQARAGFTMSYMGSLTGGGVTSHDCKDLEDGSFEISDVVNGGMFGGGEMKLLMRHTFDKEKKEWSTKMFDKSFDDGELKETIHIKELSSPFRVEAWADVNAQRIGDAGVAAIETSLLGEVLKRAGKDGAIVCKESAEASDGKTCALSEALDASITPDQFWTLYIGFVKEGLQKPGLKEHKCEDIGDGNFVVVDTFDTGLVTHEKFVFDAAKDTLVSCTHENDATMSEASCIDSYHTKVLRDPLRVEFWKEVTPGRKTATNMVGVLGGGIDSCLNAA
;
A
#
# COMPACT_ATOMS: atom_id res chain seq x y z
N MET A 1 9.58 20.02 10.20
CA MET A 1 9.31 19.36 8.91
C MET A 1 10.03 20.18 7.86
N GLY A 2 11.08 19.63 7.25
CA GLY A 2 11.79 20.31 6.16
C GLY A 2 11.06 20.03 4.86
N ASP A 3 10.74 21.08 4.10
CA ASP A 3 10.35 20.99 2.70
C ASP A 3 11.47 20.29 1.92
N SER A 4 11.44 18.96 1.83
CA SER A 4 12.13 18.28 0.73
C SER A 4 11.24 18.42 -0.50
N SER A 5 11.14 19.66 -1.00
CA SER A 5 10.64 19.88 -2.35
C SER A 5 11.64 19.20 -3.28
N SER A 6 11.28 18.01 -3.76
CA SER A 6 12.05 17.34 -4.82
C SER A 6 12.30 18.38 -5.91
N LYS A 7 13.54 18.44 -6.40
CA LYS A 7 13.89 19.36 -7.51
C LYS A 7 13.12 19.01 -8.79
N ALA A 8 12.55 17.82 -8.86
CA ALA A 8 11.69 17.37 -9.95
C ALA A 8 10.25 17.26 -9.45
N ALA A 9 9.39 18.20 -9.88
CA ALA A 9 7.96 18.07 -9.64
C ALA A 9 7.45 16.75 -10.25
N LEU A 10 6.61 16.03 -9.52
CA LEU A 10 5.97 14.78 -9.97
C LEU A 10 4.47 15.00 -10.09
N ALA A 11 3.85 14.38 -11.08
CA ALA A 11 2.40 14.42 -11.27
C ALA A 11 1.84 13.05 -11.66
N VAL A 12 0.66 12.71 -11.13
CA VAL A 12 -0.15 11.61 -11.65
C VAL A 12 -0.93 12.13 -12.85
N GLN A 13 -0.69 11.56 -14.03
CA GLN A 13 -1.30 11.99 -15.29
C GLN A 13 -1.50 10.82 -16.25
N ASP A 14 -2.07 11.09 -17.43
CA ASP A 14 -2.15 10.08 -18.49
C ASP A 14 -0.76 9.62 -18.91
N SER A 15 -0.61 8.31 -19.04
CA SER A 15 0.65 7.66 -19.39
C SER A 15 1.09 8.06 -20.79
N PRO A 16 2.29 8.66 -20.94
CA PRO A 16 2.84 8.97 -22.25
C PRO A 16 3.18 7.72 -23.07
N SER A 17 3.45 6.59 -22.41
CA SER A 17 3.84 5.34 -23.07
C SER A 17 2.67 4.36 -23.28
N CYS A 18 1.57 4.50 -22.54
CA CYS A 18 0.44 3.55 -22.54
C CYS A 18 -0.92 4.27 -22.60
N SER A 19 -1.56 4.26 -23.77
CA SER A 19 -2.86 4.92 -23.97
C SER A 19 -3.94 4.41 -23.02
N GLY A 20 -4.72 5.33 -22.44
CA GLY A 20 -5.84 5.03 -21.54
C GLY A 20 -5.45 4.65 -20.12
N LEU A 21 -4.16 4.61 -19.79
CA LEU A 21 -3.65 4.30 -18.45
C LEU A 21 -3.05 5.54 -17.79
N LYS A 22 -2.93 5.51 -16.46
CA LYS A 22 -2.24 6.56 -15.70
C LYS A 22 -0.78 6.19 -15.44
N SER A 23 0.02 7.19 -15.07
CA SER A 23 1.39 7.04 -14.54
C SER A 23 1.77 8.21 -13.66
N VAL A 24 2.77 8.02 -12.79
CA VAL A 24 3.51 9.14 -12.22
C VAL A 24 4.55 9.58 -13.25
N VAL A 25 4.62 10.87 -13.56
CA VAL A 25 5.57 11.43 -14.52
C VAL A 25 6.34 12.57 -13.89
N SER A 26 7.65 12.62 -14.10
CA SER A 26 8.49 13.74 -13.67
C SER A 26 8.38 14.95 -14.59
N ALA A 27 8.66 16.12 -14.04
CA ALA A 27 9.08 17.27 -14.80
C ALA A 27 10.38 16.96 -15.59
N PRO A 28 10.70 17.75 -16.63
CA PRO A 28 11.97 17.65 -17.36
C PRO A 28 13.18 17.67 -16.43
N LEU A 29 14.12 16.74 -16.64
CA LEU A 29 15.31 16.53 -15.82
C LEU A 29 16.60 16.98 -16.52
N ASP A 30 16.54 17.39 -17.79
CA ASP A 30 17.70 17.66 -18.65
C ASP A 30 18.66 18.70 -18.05
N ALA A 31 18.14 19.65 -17.27
CA ALA A 31 18.92 20.69 -16.62
C ALA A 31 19.77 20.19 -15.43
N PHE A 32 19.46 18.99 -14.92
CA PHE A 32 20.05 18.46 -13.70
C PHE A 32 20.77 17.15 -13.91
N LEU A 33 20.30 16.32 -14.86
CA LEU A 33 20.75 14.95 -15.00
C LEU A 33 20.64 14.48 -16.45
N GLN A 34 21.66 13.78 -16.93
CA GLN A 34 21.63 13.10 -18.23
C GLN A 34 21.06 11.68 -18.06
N PRO A 35 20.34 11.12 -19.04
CA PRO A 35 19.72 9.80 -18.92
C PRO A 35 20.71 8.69 -18.55
N GLU A 36 21.90 8.65 -19.16
CA GLU A 36 22.90 7.62 -18.89
C GLU A 36 23.41 7.70 -17.45
N ARG A 37 23.60 8.92 -16.94
CA ARG A 37 24.01 9.16 -15.55
C ARG A 37 22.90 8.82 -14.56
N PHE A 38 21.63 9.06 -14.93
CA PHE A 38 20.49 8.65 -14.12
C PHE A 38 20.48 7.14 -13.91
N TRP A 39 20.59 6.35 -14.98
CA TRP A 39 20.54 4.89 -14.86
C TRP A 39 21.74 4.32 -14.09
N GLU A 40 22.94 4.88 -14.26
CA GLU A 40 24.12 4.49 -13.47
C GLU A 40 23.91 4.73 -11.96
N LEU A 41 23.39 5.91 -11.61
CA LEU A 41 23.12 6.27 -10.21
C LEU A 41 21.96 5.48 -9.62
N TYR A 42 20.91 5.25 -10.41
CA TYR A 42 19.75 4.48 -10.01
C TYR A 42 20.10 3.01 -9.76
N GLU A 43 20.89 2.39 -10.64
CA GLU A 43 21.41 1.03 -10.41
C GLU A 43 22.27 0.96 -9.15
N LYS A 44 23.18 1.91 -8.97
CA LYS A 44 24.02 1.99 -7.77
C LYS A 44 23.18 2.08 -6.50
N GLN A 45 22.10 2.88 -6.53
CA GLN A 45 21.16 2.98 -5.42
C GLN A 45 20.40 1.68 -5.18
N ALA A 46 19.83 1.08 -6.22
CA ALA A 46 19.08 -0.18 -6.11
C ALA A 46 19.97 -1.31 -5.57
N ARG A 47 21.23 -1.38 -6.00
CA ARG A 47 22.22 -2.35 -5.51
C ARG A 47 22.62 -2.13 -4.06
N ALA A 48 22.54 -0.89 -3.56
CA ALA A 48 22.75 -0.61 -2.14
C ALA A 48 21.57 -1.07 -1.26
N GLY A 49 20.52 -1.64 -1.88
CA GLY A 49 19.33 -2.13 -1.23
C GLY A 49 18.37 -1.03 -0.85
N PHE A 50 17.49 -1.34 0.10
CA PHE A 50 16.51 -0.42 0.64
C PHE A 50 17.21 0.67 1.48
N THR A 51 17.78 1.68 0.83
CA THR A 51 18.44 2.82 1.49
C THR A 51 17.40 3.75 2.10
N MET A 52 16.90 3.35 3.27
CA MET A 52 15.91 4.02 4.12
C MET A 52 16.45 5.28 4.81
N SER A 53 17.22 6.16 4.17
CA SER A 53 17.61 7.41 4.84
C SER A 53 16.38 8.26 5.15
N TYR A 54 15.43 8.37 4.21
CA TYR A 54 14.17 9.10 4.41
C TYR A 54 13.13 8.30 5.20
N MET A 55 12.77 7.10 4.74
CA MET A 55 11.74 6.31 5.40
C MET A 55 12.22 5.70 6.74
N GLY A 56 13.51 5.40 6.91
CA GLY A 56 14.06 4.96 8.20
C GLY A 56 14.17 6.09 9.23
N SER A 57 14.42 7.33 8.81
CA SER A 57 14.34 8.49 9.71
C SER A 57 12.91 8.86 10.11
N LEU A 58 11.93 8.62 9.24
CA LEU A 58 10.51 8.83 9.54
C LEU A 58 9.92 7.74 10.42
N THR A 59 10.30 6.50 10.17
CA THR A 59 9.69 5.36 10.83
C THR A 59 10.48 4.89 12.04
N GLY A 60 11.80 5.10 12.09
CA GLY A 60 12.69 4.49 13.08
C GLY A 60 13.07 3.03 12.72
N GLY A 61 12.68 2.56 11.53
CA GLY A 61 13.08 1.26 11.01
C GLY A 61 14.42 1.30 10.26
N GLY A 62 15.18 0.21 10.28
CA GLY A 62 16.47 0.10 9.62
C GLY A 62 16.71 -1.28 9.01
N VAL A 63 17.54 -1.33 7.97
CA VAL A 63 18.00 -2.57 7.34
C VAL A 63 19.03 -3.24 8.27
N THR A 64 18.73 -4.44 8.77
CA THR A 64 19.60 -5.23 9.65
C THR A 64 20.43 -6.27 8.89
N SER A 65 19.98 -6.68 7.70
CA SER A 65 20.72 -7.54 6.79
C SER A 65 20.44 -7.13 5.35
N HIS A 66 21.47 -7.16 4.51
CA HIS A 66 21.41 -6.85 3.09
C HIS A 66 22.23 -7.88 2.32
N ASP A 67 21.62 -8.51 1.32
CA ASP A 67 22.29 -9.39 0.37
C ASP A 67 21.94 -8.98 -1.05
N CYS A 68 22.95 -8.93 -1.92
CA CYS A 68 22.84 -8.55 -3.32
C CYS A 68 23.54 -9.59 -4.17
N LYS A 69 22.79 -10.20 -5.09
CA LYS A 69 23.24 -11.32 -5.90
C LYS A 69 23.00 -11.06 -7.38
N ASP A 70 24.07 -11.01 -8.16
CA ASP A 70 23.98 -10.94 -9.61
C ASP A 70 23.51 -12.28 -10.21
N LEU A 71 22.69 -12.18 -11.27
CA LEU A 71 22.19 -13.31 -12.04
C LEU A 71 22.86 -13.36 -13.42
N GLU A 72 22.83 -14.53 -14.07
CA GLU A 72 23.51 -14.77 -15.35
C GLU A 72 22.94 -13.92 -16.51
N ASP A 73 21.69 -13.49 -16.40
CA ASP A 73 21.00 -12.65 -17.40
C ASP A 73 21.28 -11.15 -17.24
N GLY A 74 22.14 -10.77 -16.28
CA GLY A 74 22.48 -9.38 -15.98
C GLY A 74 21.49 -8.67 -15.05
N SER A 75 20.43 -9.36 -14.59
CA SER A 75 19.59 -8.89 -13.49
C SER A 75 20.28 -9.14 -12.14
N PHE A 76 19.71 -8.60 -11.05
CA PHE A 76 20.19 -8.88 -9.70
C PHE A 76 19.04 -8.98 -8.68
N GLU A 77 19.27 -9.79 -7.65
CA GLU A 77 18.36 -10.03 -6.53
C GLU A 77 18.85 -9.31 -5.28
N ILE A 78 17.93 -8.66 -4.57
CA ILE A 78 18.14 -8.01 -3.27
C ILE A 78 17.30 -8.74 -2.22
N SER A 79 17.94 -9.16 -1.14
CA SER A 79 17.26 -9.67 0.07
C SER A 79 17.61 -8.79 1.26
N ASP A 80 16.68 -7.95 1.67
CA ASP A 80 16.83 -7.09 2.84
C ASP A 80 16.02 -7.64 4.02
N VAL A 81 16.55 -7.52 5.23
CA VAL A 81 15.79 -7.68 6.48
C VAL A 81 15.69 -6.31 7.13
N VAL A 82 14.47 -5.86 7.39
CA VAL A 82 14.17 -4.58 8.01
C VAL A 82 13.61 -4.84 9.40
N ASN A 83 14.11 -4.13 10.40
CA ASN A 83 13.58 -4.18 11.76
C ASN A 83 13.12 -2.80 12.20
N GLY A 84 11.94 -2.73 12.81
CA GLY A 84 11.40 -1.54 13.44
C GLY A 84 10.58 -0.63 12.51
N GLY A 85 10.06 0.42 13.14
CA GLY A 85 9.34 1.52 12.51
C GLY A 85 7.86 1.31 12.23
N MET A 86 7.35 1.83 11.11
CA MET A 86 5.92 1.80 10.73
C MET A 86 5.43 0.37 10.50
N PHE A 87 6.37 -0.57 10.34
CA PHE A 87 6.14 -2.01 10.23
C PHE A 87 6.05 -2.72 11.59
N GLY A 88 6.15 -1.98 12.71
CA GLY A 88 6.09 -2.53 14.06
C GLY A 88 7.42 -3.07 14.57
N GLY A 89 7.38 -3.78 15.71
CA GLY A 89 8.57 -4.35 16.36
C GLY A 89 9.06 -5.69 15.78
N GLY A 90 8.60 -6.06 14.58
CA GLY A 90 8.94 -7.31 13.91
C GLY A 90 10.03 -7.14 12.86
N GLU A 91 10.71 -8.23 12.52
CA GLU A 91 11.57 -8.31 11.34
C GLU A 91 10.72 -8.59 10.10
N MET A 92 10.93 -7.80 9.04
CA MET A 92 10.30 -7.97 7.74
C MET A 92 11.39 -8.28 6.72
N LYS A 93 11.19 -9.31 5.90
CA LYS A 93 12.08 -9.60 4.77
C LYS A 93 11.52 -8.98 3.49
N LEU A 94 12.34 -8.22 2.78
CA LEU A 94 12.03 -7.66 1.47
C LEU A 94 12.84 -8.42 0.41
N LEU A 95 12.16 -8.91 -0.62
CA LEU A 95 12.74 -9.65 -1.73
C LEU A 95 12.46 -8.91 -3.03
N MET A 96 13.50 -8.43 -3.69
CA MET A 96 13.39 -7.63 -4.92
C MET A 96 14.28 -8.22 -6.02
N ARG A 97 13.77 -8.34 -7.24
CA ARG A 97 14.58 -8.63 -8.43
C ARG A 97 14.54 -7.42 -9.35
N HIS A 98 15.70 -6.89 -9.69
CA HIS A 98 15.84 -5.73 -10.54
C HIS A 98 16.36 -6.12 -11.92
N THR A 99 15.80 -5.50 -12.96
CA THR A 99 16.22 -5.73 -14.35
C THR A 99 16.17 -4.41 -15.11
N PHE A 100 17.22 -4.12 -15.88
CA PHE A 100 17.25 -2.95 -16.75
C PHE A 100 17.26 -3.38 -18.22
N ASP A 101 16.17 -3.11 -18.93
CA ASP A 101 16.07 -3.28 -20.37
C ASP A 101 16.60 -2.02 -21.05
N LYS A 102 17.87 -2.11 -21.51
CA LYS A 102 18.57 -1.00 -22.18
C LYS A 102 17.93 -0.59 -23.50
N GLU A 103 17.28 -1.51 -24.21
CA GLU A 103 16.62 -1.23 -25.49
C GLU A 103 15.33 -0.44 -25.25
N LYS A 104 14.53 -0.87 -24.26
CA LYS A 104 13.30 -0.17 -23.86
C LYS A 104 13.54 1.05 -22.98
N LYS A 105 14.76 1.22 -22.48
CA LYS A 105 15.15 2.23 -21.47
C LYS A 105 14.22 2.17 -20.26
N GLU A 106 14.04 0.95 -19.77
CA GLU A 106 13.06 0.64 -18.74
C GLU A 106 13.66 -0.22 -17.65
N TRP A 107 13.47 0.22 -16.41
CA TRP A 107 13.84 -0.49 -15.20
C TRP A 107 12.62 -1.16 -14.61
N SER A 108 12.72 -2.46 -14.32
CA SER A 108 11.69 -3.22 -13.63
C SER A 108 12.21 -3.71 -12.29
N THR A 109 11.42 -3.50 -11.23
CA THR A 109 11.66 -4.04 -9.89
C THR A 109 10.50 -4.95 -9.54
N LYS A 110 10.73 -6.26 -9.55
CA LYS A 110 9.78 -7.28 -9.09
C LYS A 110 9.89 -7.44 -7.58
N MET A 111 8.77 -7.39 -6.87
CA MET A 111 8.70 -7.59 -5.42
C MET A 111 8.01 -8.91 -5.09
N PHE A 112 8.63 -9.71 -4.22
CA PHE A 112 8.18 -11.05 -3.86
C PHE A 112 7.83 -11.17 -2.37
N ASP A 113 7.02 -12.17 -2.01
CA ASP A 113 6.66 -12.44 -0.62
C ASP A 113 7.77 -13.20 0.14
N LYS A 114 7.96 -14.48 -0.19
CA LYS A 114 8.78 -15.40 0.62
C LYS A 114 10.01 -15.92 -0.08
N SER A 115 9.95 -16.05 -1.41
CA SER A 115 11.03 -16.52 -2.27
C SER A 115 11.00 -15.79 -3.60
N PHE A 116 12.06 -15.92 -4.41
CA PHE A 116 12.14 -15.36 -5.75
C PHE A 116 11.40 -16.18 -6.83
N ASP A 117 10.43 -16.99 -6.40
CA ASP A 117 9.59 -17.78 -7.29
C ASP A 117 8.49 -16.90 -7.88
N ASP A 118 8.20 -17.05 -9.18
CA ASP A 118 7.20 -16.21 -9.86
C ASP A 118 5.77 -16.38 -9.27
N GLY A 119 5.51 -17.50 -8.57
CA GLY A 119 4.25 -17.70 -7.82
C GLY A 119 4.11 -16.80 -6.59
N GLU A 120 5.22 -16.27 -6.07
CA GLU A 120 5.29 -15.35 -4.92
C GLU A 120 5.39 -13.88 -5.36
N LEU A 121 5.34 -13.60 -6.68
CA LEU A 121 5.41 -12.26 -7.23
C LEU A 121 4.17 -11.44 -6.82
N LYS A 122 4.39 -10.33 -6.12
CA LYS A 122 3.31 -9.43 -5.69
C LYS A 122 3.04 -8.33 -6.70
N GLU A 123 4.10 -7.64 -7.08
CA GLU A 123 4.03 -6.48 -7.96
C GLU A 123 5.33 -6.32 -8.74
N THR A 124 5.21 -5.64 -9.88
CA THR A 124 6.36 -5.17 -10.66
C THR A 124 6.26 -3.65 -10.77
N ILE A 125 7.24 -2.95 -10.25
CA ILE A 125 7.40 -1.51 -10.43
C ILE A 125 8.18 -1.26 -11.72
N HIS A 126 7.66 -0.40 -12.57
CA HIS A 126 8.29 0.01 -13.81
C HIS A 126 8.71 1.48 -13.72
N ILE A 127 9.93 1.78 -14.16
CA ILE A 127 10.41 3.13 -14.38
C ILE A 127 10.94 3.21 -15.80
N LYS A 128 10.38 4.11 -16.61
CA LYS A 128 10.70 4.24 -18.03
C LYS A 128 11.23 5.62 -18.35
N GLU A 129 12.31 5.67 -19.12
CA GLU A 129 12.79 6.93 -19.70
C GLU A 129 11.82 7.42 -20.78
N LEU A 130 11.47 8.71 -20.70
CA LEU A 130 10.81 9.44 -21.78
C LEU A 130 11.84 10.41 -22.37
N SER A 131 12.13 10.28 -23.66
CA SER A 131 13.08 11.15 -24.34
C SER A 131 12.40 12.43 -24.86
N SER A 132 13.15 13.54 -24.89
CA SER A 132 12.78 14.82 -25.52
C SER A 132 11.51 15.52 -24.97
N PRO A 133 11.57 16.18 -23.80
CA PRO A 133 12.71 16.29 -22.87
C PRO A 133 12.89 15.03 -22.02
N PHE A 134 14.08 14.86 -21.42
CA PHE A 134 14.33 13.75 -20.50
C PHE A 134 13.39 13.83 -19.29
N ARG A 135 12.50 12.85 -19.19
CA ARG A 135 11.61 12.62 -18.05
C ARG A 135 11.63 11.15 -17.69
N VAL A 136 11.08 10.84 -16.53
CA VAL A 136 10.83 9.45 -16.12
C VAL A 136 9.36 9.25 -15.81
N GLU A 137 8.83 8.13 -16.28
CA GLU A 137 7.48 7.64 -16.03
C GLU A 137 7.57 6.44 -15.07
N ALA A 138 6.66 6.34 -14.10
CA ALA A 138 6.56 5.17 -13.23
C ALA A 138 5.12 4.67 -13.04
N TRP A 139 4.98 3.35 -12.92
CA TRP A 139 3.75 2.65 -12.55
C TRP A 139 4.08 1.31 -11.87
N ALA A 140 3.09 0.69 -11.24
CA ALA A 140 3.21 -0.70 -10.78
C ALA A 140 2.18 -1.58 -11.48
N ASP A 141 2.56 -2.78 -11.87
CA ASP A 141 1.65 -3.85 -12.26
C ASP A 141 1.52 -4.82 -11.10
N VAL A 142 0.31 -4.94 -10.55
CA VAL A 142 0.04 -5.66 -9.31
C VAL A 142 -0.72 -6.94 -9.59
N ASN A 143 -0.34 -8.02 -8.93
CA ASN A 143 -1.05 -9.30 -8.99
C ASN A 143 -2.21 -9.31 -7.99
N ALA A 144 -3.23 -10.12 -8.29
CA ALA A 144 -4.35 -10.31 -7.38
C ALA A 144 -3.86 -10.99 -6.10
N GLN A 145 -4.16 -10.41 -4.94
CA GLN A 145 -3.75 -10.98 -3.65
C GLN A 145 -4.86 -10.89 -2.63
N ARG A 146 -4.98 -11.92 -1.79
CA ARG A 146 -5.69 -11.85 -0.53
C ARG A 146 -4.67 -11.90 0.60
N ILE A 147 -4.73 -10.92 1.48
CA ILE A 147 -3.76 -10.69 2.55
C ILE A 147 -4.51 -10.74 3.89
N GLY A 148 -4.07 -11.65 4.75
CA GLY A 148 -4.58 -11.86 6.10
C GLY A 148 -3.46 -12.08 7.12
N ASP A 149 -2.30 -11.49 6.85
CA ASP A 149 -1.08 -11.69 7.64
C ASP A 149 -1.13 -10.98 9.01
N ALA A 150 -0.02 -11.05 9.75
CA ALA A 150 0.12 -10.41 11.05
C ALA A 150 -0.12 -8.89 11.02
N GLY A 151 0.17 -8.20 9.90
CA GLY A 151 -0.09 -6.78 9.75
C GLY A 151 -1.59 -6.49 9.69
N VAL A 152 -2.33 -7.27 8.90
CA VAL A 152 -3.80 -7.20 8.82
C VAL A 152 -4.43 -7.58 10.18
N ALA A 153 -3.89 -8.56 10.89
CA ALA A 153 -4.36 -8.94 12.22
C ALA A 153 -4.13 -7.85 13.28
N ALA A 154 -3.03 -7.10 13.20
CA ALA A 154 -2.77 -5.97 14.08
C ALA A 154 -3.77 -4.83 13.82
N ILE A 155 -4.09 -4.54 12.55
CA ILE A 155 -5.11 -3.57 12.17
C ILE A 155 -6.47 -3.98 12.76
N GLU A 156 -6.90 -5.23 12.53
CA GLU A 156 -8.18 -5.73 13.04
C GLU A 156 -8.25 -5.67 14.57
N THR A 157 -7.17 -6.06 15.25
CA THR A 157 -7.07 -5.97 16.71
C THR A 157 -7.29 -4.55 17.21
N SER A 158 -6.69 -3.56 16.55
CA SER A 158 -6.88 -2.15 16.89
C SER A 158 -8.31 -1.67 16.65
N LEU A 159 -8.92 -2.07 15.53
CA LEU A 159 -10.30 -1.68 15.19
C LEU A 159 -11.31 -2.28 16.18
N LEU A 160 -11.18 -3.58 16.49
CA LEU A 160 -12.05 -4.26 17.45
C LEU A 160 -11.88 -3.73 18.87
N GLY A 161 -10.64 -3.37 19.25
CA GLY A 161 -10.37 -2.71 20.53
C GLY A 161 -11.17 -1.42 20.71
N GLU A 162 -11.23 -0.56 19.70
CA GLU A 162 -12.03 0.67 19.75
C GLU A 162 -13.54 0.39 19.72
N VAL A 163 -14.01 -0.63 18.99
CA VAL A 163 -15.42 -1.05 19.02
C VAL A 163 -15.83 -1.51 20.42
N LEU A 164 -15.04 -2.38 21.05
CA LEU A 164 -15.33 -2.87 22.40
C LEU A 164 -15.32 -1.75 23.44
N LYS A 165 -14.33 -0.85 23.37
CA LYS A 165 -14.27 0.33 24.23
C LYS A 165 -15.51 1.20 24.10
N ARG A 166 -16.02 1.42 22.89
CA ARG A 166 -17.29 2.11 22.64
C ARG A 166 -18.49 1.36 23.18
N ALA A 167 -18.43 0.02 23.25
CA ALA A 167 -19.44 -0.81 23.90
C ALA A 167 -19.34 -0.78 25.45
N GLY A 168 -18.39 -0.04 26.03
CA GLY A 168 -18.13 -0.04 27.47
C GLY A 168 -17.52 -1.34 27.97
N LYS A 169 -16.76 -2.03 27.11
CA LYS A 169 -16.08 -3.30 27.42
C LYS A 169 -14.58 -3.06 27.47
N ASP A 170 -13.98 -3.37 28.61
CA ASP A 170 -12.53 -3.39 28.78
C ASP A 170 -12.05 -4.84 28.67
N GLY A 171 -11.43 -5.18 27.55
CA GLY A 171 -10.86 -6.49 27.29
C GLY A 171 -9.79 -6.40 26.21
N ALA A 172 -8.65 -7.04 26.42
CA ALA A 172 -7.67 -7.22 25.37
C ALA A 172 -8.22 -8.24 24.37
N ILE A 173 -8.55 -7.78 23.15
CA ILE A 173 -8.81 -8.67 22.02
C ILE A 173 -7.48 -9.02 21.37
N VAL A 174 -7.38 -10.25 20.88
CA VAL A 174 -6.30 -10.65 19.97
C VAL A 174 -6.89 -11.21 18.68
N CYS A 175 -6.50 -10.63 17.54
CA CYS A 175 -6.72 -11.24 16.23
C CYS A 175 -5.44 -11.97 15.79
N LYS A 176 -5.61 -13.06 15.04
CA LYS A 176 -4.49 -13.84 14.51
C LYS A 176 -4.69 -14.13 13.03
N GLU A 177 -3.60 -14.30 12.32
CA GLU A 177 -3.63 -14.91 10.99
C GLU A 177 -4.29 -16.29 11.09
N SER A 178 -5.22 -16.55 10.19
CA SER A 178 -5.99 -17.78 10.10
C SER A 178 -6.24 -18.13 8.64
N ALA A 179 -6.23 -19.42 8.34
CA ALA A 179 -6.74 -19.98 7.09
C ALA A 179 -8.03 -20.79 7.33
N GLU A 180 -8.59 -20.72 8.55
CA GLU A 180 -9.81 -21.44 8.93
C GLU A 180 -11.07 -20.80 8.32
N ALA A 181 -10.99 -19.52 7.97
CA ALA A 181 -12.04 -18.78 7.28
C ALA A 181 -12.17 -19.23 5.82
N SER A 182 -13.41 -19.32 5.35
CA SER A 182 -13.86 -19.93 4.08
C SER A 182 -12.89 -19.82 2.89
N ASP A 183 -12.67 -20.97 2.24
CA ASP A 183 -11.90 -21.22 1.00
C ASP A 183 -10.38 -21.38 1.14
N GLY A 184 -9.86 -21.50 2.36
CA GLY A 184 -8.43 -21.81 2.60
C GLY A 184 -7.47 -20.66 2.28
N LYS A 185 -7.99 -19.44 2.12
CA LYS A 185 -7.22 -18.21 1.95
C LYS A 185 -6.98 -17.55 3.31
N THR A 186 -5.88 -16.82 3.45
CA THR A 186 -5.53 -16.17 4.72
C THR A 186 -6.47 -15.01 5.04
N CYS A 187 -6.80 -14.85 6.31
CA CYS A 187 -7.48 -13.71 6.90
C CYS A 187 -6.91 -13.46 8.31
N ALA A 188 -7.19 -12.30 8.87
CA ALA A 188 -7.18 -12.11 10.30
C ALA A 188 -8.52 -12.60 10.88
N LEU A 189 -8.48 -13.24 12.04
CA LEU A 189 -9.65 -13.76 12.73
C LEU A 189 -9.56 -13.41 14.22
N SER A 190 -10.64 -12.84 14.75
CA SER A 190 -10.76 -12.56 16.17
C SER A 190 -11.03 -13.82 17.01
N GLU A 191 -10.75 -13.74 18.31
CA GLU A 191 -11.35 -14.65 19.26
C GLU A 191 -12.88 -14.44 19.39
N ALA A 192 -13.55 -15.33 20.14
CA ALA A 192 -14.99 -15.24 20.35
C ALA A 192 -15.38 -14.00 21.17
N LEU A 193 -16.39 -13.25 20.71
CA LEU A 193 -16.81 -11.96 21.27
C LEU A 193 -18.20 -12.03 21.94
N ASP A 194 -18.82 -13.21 22.03
CA ASP A 194 -20.20 -13.42 22.50
C ASP A 194 -20.46 -12.84 23.90
N ALA A 195 -19.45 -12.86 24.78
CA ALA A 195 -19.54 -12.31 26.13
C ALA A 195 -19.47 -10.76 26.16
N SER A 196 -18.97 -10.15 25.07
CA SER A 196 -18.68 -8.73 24.98
C SER A 196 -19.81 -7.97 24.30
N ILE A 197 -20.20 -8.39 23.09
CA ILE A 197 -21.16 -7.68 22.24
C ILE A 197 -22.01 -8.67 21.42
N THR A 198 -23.15 -8.22 20.91
CA THR A 198 -23.93 -8.97 19.89
C THR A 198 -23.48 -8.58 18.47
N PRO A 199 -23.79 -9.40 17.44
CA PRO A 199 -23.50 -9.03 16.04
C PRO A 199 -24.07 -7.66 15.63
N ASP A 200 -25.30 -7.35 16.05
CA ASP A 200 -25.96 -6.10 15.66
C ASP A 200 -25.34 -4.88 16.38
N GLN A 201 -24.90 -5.08 17.64
CA GLN A 201 -24.11 -4.08 18.37
C GLN A 201 -22.76 -3.85 17.69
N PHE A 202 -22.09 -4.92 17.26
CA PHE A 202 -20.84 -4.82 16.51
C PHE A 202 -21.00 -3.92 15.29
N TRP A 203 -21.95 -4.22 14.39
CA TRP A 203 -22.14 -3.43 13.17
C TRP A 203 -22.48 -1.97 13.46
N THR A 204 -23.37 -1.73 14.44
CA THR A 204 -23.74 -0.38 14.84
C THR A 204 -22.52 0.42 15.30
N LEU A 205 -21.68 -0.16 16.15
CA LEU A 205 -20.51 0.51 16.72
C LEU A 205 -19.37 0.64 15.71
N TYR A 206 -19.12 -0.39 14.90
CA TYR A 206 -18.07 -0.40 13.89
C TYR A 206 -18.36 0.62 12.78
N ILE A 207 -19.58 0.61 12.22
CA ILE A 207 -19.99 1.59 11.21
C ILE A 207 -19.99 3.00 11.80
N GLY A 208 -20.53 3.19 13.01
CA GLY A 208 -20.50 4.49 13.69
C GLY A 208 -19.07 5.02 13.86
N PHE A 209 -18.14 4.15 14.28
CA PHE A 209 -16.73 4.50 14.41
C PHE A 209 -16.08 4.92 13.10
N VAL A 210 -16.32 4.19 12.00
CA VAL A 210 -15.79 4.55 10.68
C VAL A 210 -16.34 5.89 10.21
N LYS A 211 -17.65 6.14 10.38
CA LYS A 211 -18.33 7.39 9.97
C LYS A 211 -17.93 8.62 10.77
N GLU A 212 -17.43 8.45 11.99
CA GLU A 212 -16.91 9.54 12.81
C GLU A 212 -15.48 9.94 12.41
N GLY A 213 -14.81 9.11 11.63
CA GLY A 213 -13.43 9.30 11.19
C GLY A 213 -12.43 8.61 12.11
N LEU A 214 -11.62 7.74 11.51
CA LEU A 214 -10.42 7.22 12.15
C LEU A 214 -9.45 8.40 12.32
N GLN A 215 -8.84 8.56 13.50
CA GLN A 215 -7.85 9.60 13.77
C GLN A 215 -6.54 9.31 13.02
N LYS A 216 -6.58 9.35 11.68
CA LYS A 216 -5.47 9.04 10.79
C LYS A 216 -4.44 10.18 10.92
N PRO A 217 -3.13 9.87 11.04
CA PRO A 217 -2.09 10.91 11.06
C PRO A 217 -2.16 11.82 9.83
N GLY A 218 -2.12 13.14 10.05
CA GLY A 218 -2.19 14.14 8.97
C GLY A 218 -3.57 14.31 8.34
N LEU A 219 -4.63 13.73 8.91
CA LEU A 219 -6.00 13.95 8.48
C LEU A 219 -6.44 15.39 8.78
N LYS A 220 -6.80 16.12 7.74
CA LYS A 220 -7.23 17.52 7.82
C LYS A 220 -8.75 17.65 7.78
N GLU A 221 -9.41 16.87 6.93
CA GLU A 221 -10.86 16.88 6.77
C GLU A 221 -11.36 15.45 6.59
N HIS A 222 -12.46 15.13 7.28
CA HIS A 222 -13.19 13.88 7.15
C HIS A 222 -14.64 14.21 6.81
N LYS A 223 -15.16 13.62 5.73
CA LYS A 223 -16.56 13.72 5.32
C LYS A 223 -17.13 12.32 5.13
N CYS A 224 -18.35 12.11 5.58
CA CYS A 224 -19.08 10.89 5.33
C CYS A 224 -20.43 11.22 4.68
N GLU A 225 -20.76 10.51 3.60
CA GLU A 225 -22.03 10.62 2.88
C GLU A 225 -22.71 9.25 2.80
N ASP A 226 -23.95 9.18 3.26
CA ASP A 226 -24.78 7.99 3.11
C ASP A 226 -25.31 7.86 1.68
N ILE A 227 -25.09 6.71 1.05
CA ILE A 227 -25.52 6.43 -0.34
C ILE A 227 -26.64 5.39 -0.43
N GLY A 228 -27.28 5.07 0.70
CA GLY A 228 -28.45 4.18 0.79
C GLY A 228 -28.11 2.73 1.15
N ASP A 229 -29.11 1.99 1.66
CA ASP A 229 -29.01 0.57 2.02
C ASP A 229 -27.86 0.21 2.99
N GLY A 230 -27.50 1.13 3.88
CA GLY A 230 -26.37 0.95 4.81
C GLY A 230 -25.00 1.19 4.19
N ASN A 231 -24.93 1.56 2.92
CA ASN A 231 -23.72 1.91 2.20
C ASN A 231 -23.40 3.40 2.39
N PHE A 232 -22.12 3.75 2.40
CA PHE A 232 -21.67 5.12 2.56
C PHE A 232 -20.31 5.34 1.90
N VAL A 233 -19.96 6.61 1.69
CA VAL A 233 -18.66 7.03 1.17
C VAL A 233 -18.00 7.92 2.21
N VAL A 234 -16.75 7.60 2.54
CA VAL A 234 -15.87 8.47 3.32
C VAL A 234 -14.94 9.20 2.36
N VAL A 235 -14.79 10.51 2.55
CA VAL A 235 -13.81 11.33 1.85
C VAL A 235 -12.89 11.96 2.88
N ASP A 236 -11.63 11.50 2.87
CA ASP A 236 -10.58 12.03 3.74
C ASP A 236 -9.63 12.91 2.93
N THR A 237 -9.31 14.09 3.45
CA THR A 237 -8.27 14.97 2.91
C THR A 237 -7.13 15.08 3.90
N PHE A 238 -5.92 14.84 3.44
CA PHE A 238 -4.70 14.88 4.26
C PHE A 238 -3.92 16.18 4.06
N ASP A 239 -3.05 16.51 5.00
CA ASP A 239 -2.16 17.69 4.94
C ASP A 239 -1.23 17.68 3.72
N THR A 240 -0.97 16.50 3.16
CA THR A 240 -0.18 16.30 1.93
C THR A 240 -0.94 16.71 0.66
N GLY A 241 -2.24 17.01 0.77
CA GLY A 241 -3.13 17.22 -0.36
C GLY A 241 -3.70 15.93 -0.96
N LEU A 242 -3.31 14.76 -0.44
CA LEU A 242 -3.95 13.49 -0.80
C LEU A 242 -5.43 13.52 -0.40
N VAL A 243 -6.29 13.10 -1.31
CA VAL A 243 -7.71 12.84 -1.04
C VAL A 243 -7.97 11.36 -1.25
N THR A 244 -8.53 10.67 -0.26
CA THR A 244 -9.04 9.30 -0.43
C THR A 244 -10.57 9.32 -0.47
N HIS A 245 -11.12 8.52 -1.37
CA HIS A 245 -12.53 8.20 -1.46
C HIS A 245 -12.67 6.71 -1.11
N GLU A 246 -13.25 6.43 0.04
CA GLU A 246 -13.46 5.06 0.55
C GLU A 246 -14.94 4.73 0.46
N LYS A 247 -15.30 3.79 -0.42
CA LYS A 247 -16.68 3.33 -0.58
C LYS A 247 -16.93 2.10 0.27
N PHE A 248 -17.90 2.19 1.17
CA PHE A 248 -18.32 1.11 2.05
C PHE A 248 -19.64 0.51 1.55
N VAL A 249 -19.62 -0.80 1.27
CA VAL A 249 -20.77 -1.57 0.82
C VAL A 249 -21.10 -2.64 1.85
N PHE A 250 -22.26 -2.53 2.50
CA PHE A 250 -22.71 -3.46 3.53
C PHE A 250 -23.75 -4.44 2.96
N ASP A 251 -23.42 -5.73 2.98
CA ASP A 251 -24.33 -6.81 2.66
C ASP A 251 -24.84 -7.44 3.97
N ALA A 252 -25.98 -6.97 4.44
CA ALA A 252 -26.62 -7.45 5.66
C ALA A 252 -27.01 -8.94 5.58
N ALA A 253 -27.27 -9.48 4.39
CA ALA A 253 -27.62 -10.90 4.24
C ALA A 253 -26.41 -11.82 4.40
N LYS A 254 -25.20 -11.30 4.11
CA LYS A 254 -23.93 -12.03 4.26
C LYS A 254 -23.14 -11.63 5.50
N ASP A 255 -23.64 -10.70 6.32
CA ASP A 255 -22.90 -10.10 7.42
C ASP A 255 -21.49 -9.66 6.98
N THR A 256 -21.41 -8.96 5.85
CA THR A 256 -20.13 -8.56 5.25
C THR A 256 -20.15 -7.09 4.89
N LEU A 257 -19.08 -6.39 5.24
CA LEU A 257 -18.79 -5.03 4.82
C LEU A 257 -17.54 -5.04 3.94
N VAL A 258 -17.63 -4.43 2.76
CA VAL A 258 -16.48 -4.22 1.87
C VAL A 258 -16.20 -2.72 1.81
N SER A 259 -14.96 -2.33 2.12
CA SER A 259 -14.44 -0.99 1.87
C SER A 259 -13.53 -1.02 0.66
N CYS A 260 -13.72 -0.12 -0.31
CA CYS A 260 -12.82 0.05 -1.46
C CYS A 260 -12.19 1.44 -1.42
N THR A 261 -10.86 1.52 -1.44
CA THR A 261 -10.11 2.78 -1.37
C THR A 261 -9.71 3.27 -2.76
N HIS A 262 -10.01 4.53 -3.06
CA HIS A 262 -9.62 5.22 -4.29
C HIS A 262 -8.85 6.50 -3.94
N GLU A 263 -7.64 6.67 -4.47
CA GLU A 263 -6.86 7.90 -4.26
C GLU A 263 -7.08 8.91 -5.38
N ASN A 264 -7.45 10.13 -5.01
CA ASN A 264 -7.66 11.28 -5.90
C ASN A 264 -8.64 11.02 -7.07
N ASP A 265 -9.52 10.01 -6.95
CA ASP A 265 -10.55 9.68 -7.93
C ASP A 265 -11.95 9.72 -7.29
N ALA A 266 -12.61 10.87 -7.41
CA ALA A 266 -13.98 11.06 -6.96
C ALA A 266 -15.01 10.23 -7.73
N THR A 267 -14.67 9.69 -8.90
CA THR A 267 -15.56 8.80 -9.66
C THR A 267 -15.59 7.38 -9.09
N MET A 268 -14.61 7.04 -8.24
CA MET A 268 -14.46 5.71 -7.63
C MET A 268 -14.55 4.58 -8.67
N SER A 269 -13.88 4.77 -9.80
CA SER A 269 -13.85 3.77 -10.87
C SER A 269 -13.18 2.48 -10.38
N GLU A 270 -13.61 1.32 -10.89
CA GLU A 270 -13.00 0.03 -10.52
C GLU A 270 -11.50 0.01 -10.80
N ALA A 271 -11.06 0.67 -11.87
CA ALA A 271 -9.66 0.81 -12.24
C ALA A 271 -8.82 1.60 -11.20
N SER A 272 -9.43 2.56 -10.49
CA SER A 272 -8.74 3.36 -9.49
C SER A 272 -8.77 2.77 -8.08
N CYS A 273 -9.50 1.67 -7.87
CA CYS A 273 -9.51 0.95 -6.60
C CYS A 273 -8.10 0.40 -6.32
N ILE A 274 -7.47 0.85 -5.23
CA ILE A 274 -6.11 0.46 -4.87
C ILE A 274 -6.13 -0.82 -4.06
N ASP A 275 -6.98 -0.86 -3.04
CA ASP A 275 -7.24 -2.03 -2.23
C ASP A 275 -8.70 -2.06 -1.77
N SER A 276 -9.12 -3.23 -1.35
CA SER A 276 -10.36 -3.41 -0.62
C SER A 276 -10.13 -4.13 0.69
N TYR A 277 -10.85 -3.73 1.73
CA TYR A 277 -10.87 -4.40 3.02
C TYR A 277 -12.23 -5.02 3.21
N HIS A 278 -12.24 -6.27 3.65
CA HIS A 278 -13.45 -7.03 3.89
C HIS A 278 -13.52 -7.35 5.37
N THR A 279 -14.65 -7.00 5.98
CA THR A 279 -14.98 -7.34 7.36
C THR A 279 -16.20 -8.24 7.31
N LYS A 280 -16.15 -9.40 7.95
CA LYS A 280 -17.26 -10.35 8.00
C LYS A 280 -17.51 -10.84 9.41
N VAL A 281 -18.77 -10.88 9.81
CA VAL A 281 -19.17 -11.38 11.12
C VAL A 281 -19.62 -12.83 11.01
N LEU A 282 -18.95 -13.70 11.77
CA LEU A 282 -19.40 -15.06 12.05
C LEU A 282 -20.27 -15.01 13.29
N ARG A 283 -21.49 -15.56 13.27
CA ARG A 283 -22.45 -15.40 14.38
C ARG A 283 -22.40 -16.48 15.46
N ASP A 284 -21.77 -17.64 15.20
CA ASP A 284 -21.76 -18.78 16.15
C ASP A 284 -20.42 -19.57 16.09
N PRO A 285 -19.49 -19.35 17.03
CA PRO A 285 -19.48 -18.24 17.99
C PRO A 285 -19.30 -16.88 17.29
N LEU A 286 -19.64 -15.77 17.97
CA LEU A 286 -19.41 -14.44 17.43
C LEU A 286 -17.91 -14.18 17.21
N ARG A 287 -17.48 -14.08 15.95
CA ARG A 287 -16.11 -13.71 15.56
C ARG A 287 -16.13 -12.74 14.39
N VAL A 288 -15.04 -12.03 14.20
CA VAL A 288 -14.83 -11.16 13.04
C VAL A 288 -13.69 -11.71 12.21
N GLU A 289 -13.97 -11.89 10.92
CA GLU A 289 -12.98 -12.16 9.86
C GLU A 289 -12.64 -10.84 9.19
N PHE A 290 -11.34 -10.56 9.00
CA PHE A 290 -10.87 -9.38 8.29
C PHE A 290 -9.77 -9.74 7.29
N TRP A 291 -9.86 -9.23 6.07
CA TRP A 291 -8.80 -9.40 5.08
C TRP A 291 -8.72 -8.23 4.12
N LYS A 292 -7.56 -8.08 3.49
CA LYS A 292 -7.32 -7.16 2.38
C LYS A 292 -7.33 -7.92 1.07
N GLU A 293 -7.99 -7.39 0.05
CA GLU A 293 -7.84 -7.84 -1.33
C GLU A 293 -7.20 -6.74 -2.16
N VAL A 294 -6.17 -7.12 -2.91
CA VAL A 294 -5.47 -6.27 -3.85
C VAL A 294 -5.97 -6.62 -5.24
N THR A 295 -6.58 -5.66 -5.91
CA THR A 295 -7.13 -5.82 -7.26
C THR A 295 -5.98 -5.81 -8.27
N PRO A 296 -5.89 -6.80 -9.18
CA PRO A 296 -4.80 -6.85 -10.14
C PRO A 296 -4.85 -5.68 -11.13
N GLY A 297 -3.71 -5.47 -11.79
CA GLY A 297 -3.57 -4.51 -12.88
C GLY A 297 -2.67 -3.33 -12.54
N ARG A 298 -2.64 -2.36 -13.46
CA ARG A 298 -1.76 -1.20 -13.36
C ARG A 298 -2.25 -0.22 -12.29
N LYS A 299 -1.36 0.15 -11.37
CA LYS A 299 -1.59 1.09 -10.27
C LYS A 299 -0.64 2.27 -10.33
N THR A 300 -1.15 3.42 -9.91
CA THR A 300 -0.42 4.70 -9.83
C THR A 300 -0.79 5.45 -8.57
N ALA A 301 -0.68 4.75 -7.44
CA ALA A 301 -0.97 5.31 -6.13
C ALA A 301 0.13 6.27 -5.67
N THR A 302 -0.14 7.01 -4.61
CA THR A 302 0.74 8.02 -4.02
C THR A 302 2.08 7.43 -3.58
N ASN A 303 2.10 6.14 -3.22
CA ASN A 303 3.35 5.41 -2.94
C ASN A 303 4.32 5.44 -4.14
N MET A 304 3.83 5.41 -5.38
CA MET A 304 4.64 5.48 -6.59
C MET A 304 5.28 6.85 -6.79
N VAL A 305 4.62 7.92 -6.31
CA VAL A 305 5.22 9.26 -6.25
C VAL A 305 6.42 9.24 -5.31
N GLY A 306 6.30 8.60 -4.15
CA GLY A 306 7.40 8.41 -3.21
C GLY A 306 8.55 7.60 -3.79
N VAL A 307 8.26 6.48 -4.47
CA VAL A 307 9.28 5.63 -5.12
C VAL A 307 10.04 6.39 -6.19
N LEU A 308 9.33 7.02 -7.13
CA LEU A 308 9.96 7.78 -8.21
C LEU A 308 10.70 9.01 -7.69
N GLY A 309 10.09 9.76 -6.76
CA GLY A 309 10.69 10.96 -6.17
C GLY A 309 11.96 10.64 -5.38
N GLY A 310 11.91 9.63 -4.51
CA GLY A 310 13.07 9.17 -3.77
C GLY A 310 14.21 8.70 -4.66
N GLY A 311 13.90 8.01 -5.76
CA GLY A 311 14.88 7.59 -6.77
C GLY A 311 15.53 8.77 -7.49
N ILE A 312 14.73 9.72 -7.98
CA ILE A 312 15.23 10.93 -8.65
C ILE A 312 16.07 11.77 -7.69
N ASP A 313 15.57 12.07 -6.49
CA ASP A 313 16.27 12.92 -5.53
C ASP A 313 17.60 12.32 -5.09
N SER A 314 17.65 11.01 -4.92
CA SER A 314 18.90 10.30 -4.60
C SER A 314 19.91 10.43 -5.74
N CYS A 315 19.49 10.29 -7.00
CA CYS A 315 20.35 10.51 -8.15
C CYS A 315 20.82 11.97 -8.24
N LEU A 316 19.93 12.94 -8.03
CA LEU A 316 20.26 14.36 -8.07
C LEU A 316 21.21 14.80 -6.96
N ASN A 317 21.16 14.15 -5.80
CA ASN A 317 22.08 14.42 -4.70
C ASN A 317 23.45 13.76 -4.88
N ALA A 318 23.55 12.75 -5.75
CA ALA A 318 24.79 12.01 -6.05
C ALA A 318 25.48 12.44 -7.36
N ALA A 319 24.81 13.27 -8.17
CA ALA A 319 25.34 13.86 -9.40
C ALA A 319 26.15 15.14 -9.12
#